data_AF-V4ACB9-F1
#
_entry.id   AF-V4ACB9-F1
#
_cell.length_a   1.000
_cell.length_b   1.000
_cell.length_c   1.000
_cell.angle_alpha   90.00
_cell.angle_beta   90.00
_cell.angle_gamma   90.00
#
_symmetry.space_group_name_H-M   'P 1'
#
loop_
_entity.id
_entity.type
_entity.pdbx_description
1 polymer ?
#
loop_
_entity_poly.entity_id
_entity_poly.type
_entity_poly.pdbx_seq_one_letter_code
_entity_poly.pdbx_strand_id
1 'polypeptide(L)'
;LKEVEVVTGEEEESNVLHATAKLYLFDSDNQTWIEKGQGLCRLNDMTASESDSFQSRLIMRTQGSLRVILNTPIWCGMTVERASPKSVRISAIVEEEGVKVFLIMSNPKDSENLLRAIEWRVQRLKAAEESQPKGEERGSEKRKADSTDYEAVGKKSR
;
A
#
# COMPACT_ATOMS: atom_id res chain seq x y z
N LEU A 1 32.17 26.72 4.87
CA LEU A 1 31.30 25.56 4.54
C LEU A 1 29.99 26.14 4.04
N LYS A 2 29.55 25.77 2.84
CA LYS A 2 28.24 26.19 2.31
C LYS A 2 27.18 25.35 3.01
N GLU A 3 26.27 26.00 3.72
CA GLU A 3 25.10 25.37 4.31
C GLU A 3 24.21 24.92 3.13
N VAL A 4 24.04 23.61 2.99
CA VAL A 4 23.14 23.01 2.00
C VAL A 4 21.82 22.81 2.73
N GLU A 5 20.76 23.47 2.28
CA GLU A 5 19.41 23.20 2.76
C GLU A 5 19.09 21.73 2.46
N VAL A 6 18.94 20.94 3.53
CA VAL A 6 18.57 19.53 3.43
C VAL A 6 17.05 19.45 3.39
N VAL A 7 16.50 19.43 2.19
CA VAL A 7 15.07 19.13 1.96
C VAL A 7 14.86 17.65 2.25
N THR A 8 14.01 17.34 3.23
CA THR A 8 13.79 15.96 3.70
C THR A 8 12.73 15.21 2.90
N GLY A 9 11.97 15.91 2.04
CA GLY A 9 10.85 15.34 1.29
C GLY A 9 9.66 14.95 2.18
N GLU A 10 9.60 15.46 3.41
CA GLU A 10 8.49 15.29 4.37
C GLU A 10 7.76 16.63 4.63
N GLU A 11 8.10 17.71 3.91
CA GLU A 11 7.64 19.09 4.21
C GLU A 11 6.16 19.33 3.92
N GLU A 12 5.57 18.54 3.02
CA GLU A 12 4.15 18.62 2.65
C GLU A 12 3.29 17.64 3.46
N GLU A 13 3.84 17.05 4.53
CA GLU A 13 3.17 16.04 5.34
C GLU A 13 2.93 16.49 6.78
N SER A 14 1.80 16.04 7.33
CA SER A 14 1.46 16.22 8.73
C SER A 14 1.54 14.90 9.47
N ASN A 15 2.24 14.89 10.60
CA ASN A 15 2.25 13.72 11.47
C ASN A 15 0.90 13.59 12.19
N VAL A 16 0.21 12.48 11.97
CA VAL A 16 -1.08 12.18 12.62
C VAL A 16 -0.85 11.54 13.97
N LEU A 17 0.06 10.56 14.02
CA LEU A 17 0.46 9.90 15.25
C LEU A 17 1.87 9.35 15.11
N HIS A 18 2.43 8.99 16.25
CA HIS A 18 3.68 8.26 16.32
C HIS A 18 3.72 7.32 17.52
N ALA A 19 4.55 6.28 17.41
CA ALA A 19 4.73 5.29 18.46
C ALA A 19 6.18 4.80 18.48
N THR A 20 6.75 4.67 19.67
CA THR A 20 8.02 3.92 19.83
C THR A 20 7.74 2.46 19.57
N ALA A 21 8.41 1.90 18.58
CA ALA A 21 8.16 0.53 18.13
C ALA A 21 9.46 -0.19 17.78
N LYS A 22 9.37 -1.51 17.72
CA LYS A 22 10.36 -2.39 17.10
C LYS A 22 9.74 -3.02 15.86
N LEU A 23 10.51 -3.06 14.77
CA LEU A 23 10.08 -3.54 13.47
C LEU A 23 10.73 -4.87 13.13
N TYR A 24 9.93 -5.81 12.65
CA TYR A 24 10.38 -7.08 12.12
C TYR A 24 9.87 -7.27 10.69
N LEU A 25 10.72 -7.82 9.83
CA LEU A 25 10.36 -8.30 8.50
C LEU A 25 10.17 -9.82 8.56
N PHE A 26 9.09 -10.34 7.98
CA PHE A 26 8.93 -11.77 7.81
C PHE A 26 9.76 -12.25 6.63
N ASP A 27 10.68 -13.17 6.89
CA ASP A 27 11.45 -13.89 5.89
C ASP A 27 10.67 -15.15 5.51
N SER A 28 10.16 -15.16 4.27
CA SER A 28 9.37 -16.28 3.74
C SER A 28 10.19 -17.55 3.53
N ASP A 29 11.48 -17.41 3.23
CA ASP A 29 12.33 -18.52 2.84
C ASP A 29 12.70 -19.36 4.06
N ASN A 30 12.98 -18.67 5.17
CA ASN A 30 13.33 -19.29 6.46
C ASN A 30 12.15 -19.35 7.45
N GLN A 31 10.97 -18.86 7.06
CA GLN A 31 9.76 -18.77 7.90
C GLN A 31 10.01 -18.13 9.28
N THR A 32 10.78 -17.05 9.30
CA THR A 32 11.23 -16.41 10.55
C THR A 32 11.04 -14.89 10.54
N TRP A 33 11.13 -14.27 11.71
CA TRP A 33 11.06 -12.82 11.86
C TRP A 33 12.47 -12.22 12.02
N ILE A 34 12.86 -11.37 11.08
CA ILE A 34 14.14 -10.65 11.11
C ILE A 34 13.93 -9.26 11.69
N GLU A 35 14.62 -8.94 12.79
CA GLU A 35 14.58 -7.60 13.39
C GLU A 35 15.24 -6.58 12.43
N LYS A 36 14.51 -5.52 12.08
CA LYS A 36 15.00 -4.42 11.22
C LYS A 36 15.51 -3.24 12.05
N GLY A 37 14.94 -3.03 13.23
CA GLY A 37 15.40 -2.04 14.20
C GLY A 37 14.29 -1.51 15.10
N GLN A 38 14.69 -0.65 16.02
CA GLN A 38 13.81 0.05 16.97
C GLN A 38 13.88 1.56 16.73
N GLY A 39 12.75 2.23 16.86
CA GLY A 39 12.67 3.68 16.73
C GLY A 39 11.24 4.20 16.72
N LEU A 40 11.07 5.41 16.18
CA LEU A 40 9.77 6.06 16.13
C LEU A 40 9.06 5.73 14.81
N CYS A 41 7.96 4.99 14.89
CA CYS A 41 7.05 4.76 13.77
C CYS A 41 6.07 5.93 13.69
N ARG A 42 5.99 6.58 12.53
CA ARG A 42 5.13 7.72 12.26
C ARG A 42 4.11 7.36 11.19
N LEU A 43 2.88 7.81 11.41
CA LEU A 43 1.86 7.85 10.38
C LEU A 43 1.69 9.30 9.94
N ASN A 44 1.92 9.55 8.66
CA ASN A 44 1.85 10.88 8.08
C ASN A 44 0.74 10.93 7.03
N ASP A 45 0.00 12.04 7.00
CA ASP A 45 -0.95 12.37 5.94
C ASP A 45 -0.39 13.53 5.10
N MET A 46 -0.52 13.42 3.79
CA MET A 46 -0.19 14.51 2.86
C MET A 46 -1.16 15.67 3.09
N THR A 47 -0.63 16.88 3.25
CA THR A 47 -1.42 18.10 3.54
C THR A 47 -1.83 18.86 2.29
N ALA A 48 -1.07 18.70 1.20
CA ALA A 48 -1.34 19.28 -0.10
C ALA A 48 -1.27 18.17 -1.15
N SER A 49 -2.41 17.82 -1.73
CA SER A 49 -2.43 16.99 -2.93
C SER A 49 -3.11 17.79 -4.03
N GLU A 50 -2.38 18.08 -5.12
CA GLU A 50 -2.96 18.71 -6.32
C GLU A 50 -4.06 17.81 -6.95
N SER A 51 -3.94 16.50 -6.72
CA SER A 51 -5.04 15.55 -6.91
C SER A 51 -5.86 15.52 -5.63
N ASP A 52 -7.18 15.51 -5.69
CA ASP A 52 -8.09 15.45 -4.52
C ASP A 52 -8.01 14.10 -3.75
N SER A 53 -6.90 13.36 -3.92
CA SER A 53 -6.68 12.03 -3.39
C SER A 53 -6.04 12.10 -1.99
N PHE A 54 -6.74 11.51 -1.02
CA PHE A 54 -6.23 11.33 0.33
C PHE A 54 -5.04 10.37 0.32
N GLN A 55 -3.86 10.83 0.75
CA GLN A 55 -2.63 10.04 0.75
C GLN A 55 -1.98 10.01 2.13
N SER A 56 -1.50 8.84 2.52
CA SER A 56 -0.83 8.62 3.80
C SER A 56 0.31 7.62 3.65
N ARG A 57 1.31 7.70 4.53
CA ARG A 57 2.40 6.72 4.60
C ARG A 57 2.84 6.43 6.03
N LEU A 58 3.40 5.24 6.21
CA LEU A 58 4.14 4.86 7.42
C LEU A 58 5.63 5.07 7.18
N ILE A 59 6.27 5.79 8.09
CA ILE A 59 7.72 6.01 8.10
C ILE A 59 8.27 5.58 9.45
N MET A 60 9.36 4.82 9.45
CA MET A 60 10.07 4.47 10.68
C MET A 60 11.56 4.64 10.49
N ARG A 61 12.20 5.35 11.42
CA ARG A 61 13.65 5.57 11.48
C ARG A 61 14.22 4.95 12.74
N THR A 62 15.43 4.39 12.66
CA THR A 62 16.13 3.86 13.83
C THR A 62 16.44 4.95 14.84
N GLN A 63 16.35 4.62 16.12
CA GLN A 63 16.84 5.49 17.19
C GLN A 63 18.37 5.64 17.07
N GLY A 64 18.89 6.86 17.21
CA GLY A 64 20.31 7.16 17.10
C GLY A 64 20.75 7.48 15.66
N SER A 65 20.84 6.47 14.79
CA SER A 65 21.36 6.66 13.42
C SER A 65 20.37 7.27 12.42
N LEU A 66 19.08 7.36 12.78
CA LEU A 66 18.01 7.94 11.96
C LEU A 66 17.84 7.29 10.56
N ARG A 67 18.38 6.09 10.38
CA ARG A 67 18.25 5.30 9.14
C ARG A 67 16.80 4.89 8.95
N VAL A 68 16.26 5.12 7.75
CA VAL A 68 14.92 4.64 7.37
C VAL A 68 14.93 3.11 7.34
N ILE A 69 13.99 2.50 8.06
CA ILE A 69 13.79 1.04 8.13
C ILE A 69 12.38 0.61 7.71
N LEU A 70 11.46 1.57 7.56
CA LEU A 70 10.17 1.42 6.90
C LEU A 70 9.82 2.74 6.22
N ASN A 71 9.40 2.67 4.97
CA ASN A 71 8.78 3.77 4.24
C ASN A 71 7.80 3.13 3.26
N THR A 72 6.52 3.10 3.62
CA THR A 72 5.49 2.47 2.78
C THR A 72 4.29 3.39 2.68
N PRO A 73 3.73 3.61 1.47
CA PRO A 73 2.42 4.24 1.35
C PRO A 73 1.37 3.36 2.02
N ILE A 74 0.22 3.95 2.34
CA ILE A 74 -1.01 3.21 2.64
C ILE A 74 -1.82 3.14 1.35
N TRP A 75 -2.27 1.94 0.97
CA TRP A 75 -3.03 1.69 -0.26
C TRP A 75 -4.28 0.85 0.03
N CYS A 76 -5.23 0.82 -0.92
CA CYS A 76 -6.50 0.10 -0.79
C CYS A 76 -6.32 -1.41 -0.53
N GLY A 77 -5.28 -2.03 -1.11
CA GLY A 77 -4.96 -3.45 -0.94
C GLY A 77 -4.10 -3.80 0.29
N MET A 78 -3.78 -2.83 1.15
CA MET A 78 -2.92 -3.07 2.31
C MET A 78 -3.62 -3.98 3.33
N THR A 79 -2.93 -5.01 3.81
CA THR A 79 -3.39 -5.82 4.94
C THR A 79 -2.85 -5.24 6.24
N VAL A 80 -3.73 -5.17 7.24
CA VAL A 80 -3.40 -4.71 8.59
C VAL A 80 -4.20 -5.59 9.55
N GLU A 81 -3.50 -6.20 10.51
CA GLU A 81 -4.10 -7.18 11.40
C GLU A 81 -3.51 -7.05 12.80
N ARG A 82 -4.35 -7.24 13.82
CA ARG A 82 -3.84 -7.44 15.17
C ARG A 82 -3.21 -8.82 15.29
N ALA A 83 -1.89 -8.86 15.47
CA ALA A 83 -1.18 -10.10 15.77
C ALA A 83 -1.17 -10.42 17.27
N SER A 84 -1.13 -9.39 18.13
CA SER A 84 -1.25 -9.51 19.59
C SER A 84 -1.70 -8.16 20.18
N PRO A 85 -1.97 -8.07 21.49
CA PRO A 85 -2.21 -6.77 22.13
C PRO A 85 -1.06 -5.77 21.96
N LYS A 86 0.18 -6.24 21.72
CA LYS A 86 1.40 -5.41 21.61
C LYS A 86 1.98 -5.40 20.19
N SER A 87 1.26 -5.93 19.20
CA SER A 87 1.80 -6.01 17.85
C SER A 87 0.75 -6.00 16.75
N VAL A 88 1.05 -5.23 15.71
CA VAL A 88 0.27 -5.13 14.48
C VAL A 88 1.08 -5.75 13.34
N ARG A 89 0.47 -6.66 12.59
CA ARG A 89 1.03 -7.23 11.37
C ARG A 89 0.51 -6.44 10.18
N ILE A 90 1.39 -6.04 9.27
CA ILE A 90 1.03 -5.26 8.08
C ILE A 90 1.70 -5.83 6.83
N SER A 91 1.07 -5.65 5.67
CA SER A 91 1.80 -5.65 4.41
C SER A 91 2.43 -4.27 4.19
N ALA A 92 3.64 -4.22 3.63
CA ALA A 92 4.27 -2.97 3.19
C ALA A 92 4.86 -3.15 1.79
N ILE A 93 4.82 -2.10 0.98
CA ILE A 93 5.53 -2.06 -0.30
C ILE A 93 6.98 -1.68 0.02
N VAL A 94 7.91 -2.54 -0.37
CA VAL A 94 9.34 -2.31 -0.29
C VAL A 94 9.84 -2.06 -1.71
N GLU A 95 10.54 -0.94 -1.92
CA GLU A 95 11.12 -0.58 -3.21
C GLU A 95 11.90 -1.77 -3.79
N GLU A 96 11.70 -2.06 -5.08
CA GLU A 96 12.35 -3.15 -5.83
C GLU A 96 12.04 -4.60 -5.36
N GLU A 97 11.58 -4.80 -4.12
CA GLU A 97 11.28 -6.12 -3.54
C GLU A 97 9.78 -6.49 -3.54
N GLY A 98 8.91 -5.53 -3.86
CA GLY A 98 7.46 -5.72 -3.88
C GLY A 98 6.82 -5.72 -2.50
N VAL A 99 5.68 -6.40 -2.36
CA VAL A 99 4.93 -6.43 -1.09
C VAL A 99 5.54 -7.46 -0.14
N LYS A 100 5.89 -7.03 1.08
CA LYS A 100 6.43 -7.85 2.16
C LYS A 100 5.56 -7.75 3.41
N VAL A 101 5.71 -8.71 4.33
CA VAL A 101 4.98 -8.74 5.61
C VAL A 101 5.87 -8.24 6.74
N PHE A 102 5.37 -7.30 7.53
CA PHE A 102 6.05 -6.73 8.68
C PHE A 102 5.24 -6.93 9.96
N LEU A 103 5.94 -6.94 11.10
CA LEU A 103 5.36 -6.87 12.43
C LEU A 103 5.88 -5.63 13.14
N ILE A 104 4.97 -4.76 13.54
CA ILE A 104 5.25 -3.58 14.36
C ILE A 104 4.89 -3.93 15.80
N MET A 105 5.89 -4.00 16.67
CA MET A 105 5.71 -4.27 18.08
C MET A 105 5.84 -2.97 18.89
N SER A 106 4.84 -2.64 19.70
CA SER A 106 4.81 -1.45 20.56
C SER A 106 4.06 -1.75 21.87
N ASN A 107 3.81 -0.72 22.69
CA ASN A 107 2.94 -0.91 23.86
C ASN A 107 1.48 -1.10 23.41
N PRO A 108 0.59 -1.66 24.26
CA PRO A 108 -0.76 -1.99 23.84
C PRO A 108 -1.60 -0.82 23.34
N LYS A 109 -1.45 0.36 23.96
CA LYS A 109 -2.17 1.58 23.57
C LYS A 109 -1.74 2.04 22.18
N ASP A 110 -0.44 2.05 21.93
CA ASP A 110 0.10 2.49 20.65
C ASP A 110 -0.17 1.47 19.54
N SER A 111 -0.12 0.17 19.85
CA SER A 111 -0.50 -0.89 18.91
C SER A 111 -1.96 -0.75 18.49
N GLU A 112 -2.86 -0.44 19.42
CA GLU A 112 -4.26 -0.15 19.13
C GLU A 112 -4.43 1.07 18.22
N ASN A 113 -3.75 2.16 18.57
CA ASN A 113 -3.85 3.43 17.84
C ASN A 113 -3.33 3.27 16.41
N LEU A 114 -2.19 2.60 16.24
CA LEU A 114 -1.63 2.29 14.92
C LEU A 114 -2.60 1.46 14.10
N LEU A 115 -3.12 0.36 14.65
CA LEU A 115 -4.07 -0.52 13.96
C LEU A 115 -5.27 0.29 13.44
N ARG A 116 -5.98 1.00 14.34
CA ARG A 116 -7.18 1.75 13.97
C ARG A 116 -6.91 2.84 12.94
N ALA A 117 -5.80 3.57 13.10
CA ALA A 117 -5.47 4.67 12.21
C ALA A 117 -5.09 4.19 10.82
N ILE A 118 -4.42 3.04 10.70
CA ILE A 118 -4.10 2.41 9.41
C ILE A 118 -5.37 1.84 8.78
N GLU A 119 -6.17 1.08 9.54
CA GLU A 119 -7.43 0.49 9.09
C GLU A 119 -8.39 1.52 8.49
N TRP A 120 -8.57 2.65 9.19
CA TRP A 120 -9.43 3.73 8.72
C TRP A 120 -9.00 4.28 7.36
N ARG A 121 -7.69 4.46 7.15
CA ARG A 121 -7.13 4.96 5.89
C ARG A 121 -7.31 3.95 4.77
N VAL A 122 -7.04 2.66 5.04
CA VAL A 122 -7.26 1.58 4.07
C VAL A 122 -8.73 1.50 3.67
N GLN A 123 -9.66 1.58 4.63
CA GLN A 123 -11.11 1.59 4.35
C GLN A 123 -11.53 2.80 3.52
N ARG A 124 -11.04 3.99 3.86
CA ARG A 124 -11.30 5.21 3.09
C ARG A 124 -10.83 5.08 1.63
N LEU A 125 -9.64 4.52 1.42
CA LEU A 125 -9.09 4.30 0.07
C LEU A 125 -9.88 3.26 -0.72
N LYS A 126 -10.31 2.16 -0.08
CA LYS A 126 -11.19 1.16 -0.73
C LYS A 126 -12.50 1.77 -1.22
N ALA A 127 -13.16 2.56 -0.37
CA ALA A 127 -14.40 3.25 -0.74
C ALA A 127 -14.20 4.26 -1.90
N ALA A 128 -13.06 4.96 -1.93
CA ALA A 128 -12.71 5.85 -3.02
C ALA A 128 -12.49 5.11 -4.35
N GLU A 129 -11.86 3.93 -4.33
CA GLU A 129 -11.66 3.09 -5.52
C GLU A 129 -12.98 2.51 -6.06
N GLU A 130 -13.91 2.12 -5.18
CA GLU A 130 -15.22 1.59 -5.57
C GLU A 130 -16.16 2.66 -6.15
N SER A 131 -15.99 3.93 -5.76
CA SER A 131 -16.81 5.06 -6.24
C SER A 131 -16.35 5.64 -7.57
N GLN A 132 -15.17 5.27 -8.06
CA GLN A 132 -14.71 5.60 -9.41
C GLN A 132 -15.43 4.68 -10.41
N PRO A 133 -16.20 5.22 -11.38
CA PRO A 133 -16.82 4.38 -12.40
C PRO A 133 -15.72 3.66 -13.18
N LYS A 134 -15.80 2.32 -13.26
CA LYS A 134 -14.93 1.52 -14.13
C LYS A 134 -15.12 2.01 -15.57
N GLY A 135 -14.20 2.85 -16.03
CA GLY A 135 -14.14 3.30 -17.42
C GLY A 135 -14.13 2.10 -18.35
N GLU A 136 -15.01 2.17 -19.34
CA GLU A 136 -15.29 1.21 -20.39
C GLU A 136 -14.07 0.36 -20.80
N GLU A 137 -14.26 -0.96 -20.76
CA GLU A 137 -13.40 -1.88 -21.50
C GLU A 137 -13.31 -1.39 -22.94
N ARG A 138 -12.11 -0.99 -23.37
CA ARG A 138 -11.79 -0.75 -24.76
C ARG A 138 -12.13 -2.02 -25.53
N GLY A 139 -13.28 -2.00 -26.20
CA GLY A 139 -13.72 -3.04 -27.10
C GLY A 139 -12.60 -3.35 -28.08
N SER A 140 -12.05 -4.55 -27.97
CA SER A 140 -11.20 -5.11 -29.00
C SER A 140 -12.09 -5.37 -30.21
N GLU A 141 -12.02 -4.48 -31.20
CA GLU A 141 -12.53 -4.73 -32.54
C GLU A 141 -11.91 -6.03 -33.07
N LYS A 142 -12.67 -7.13 -32.99
CA LYS A 142 -12.42 -8.33 -33.76
C LYS A 142 -12.54 -7.95 -35.23
N ARG A 143 -11.40 -7.73 -35.89
CA ARG A 143 -11.28 -7.77 -37.34
C ARG A 143 -11.81 -9.12 -37.82
N LYS A 144 -12.96 -9.11 -38.51
CA LYS A 144 -13.46 -10.26 -39.26
C LYS A 144 -12.46 -10.57 -40.37
N ALA A 145 -11.85 -11.75 -40.32
CA ALA A 145 -11.19 -12.36 -41.46
C ALA A 145 -12.16 -13.32 -42.14
N ASP A 146 -12.09 -13.28 -43.46
CA ASP A 146 -12.96 -13.86 -44.47
C ASP A 146 -13.03 -15.41 -44.50
N SER A 147 -13.94 -15.89 -45.37
CA SER A 147 -14.09 -17.26 -45.89
C SER A 147 -15.16 -18.11 -45.16
N THR A 148 -16.08 -18.82 -45.83
CA THR A 148 -16.17 -19.35 -47.20
C THR A 148 -17.65 -19.55 -47.59
N ASP A 149 -17.96 -19.37 -48.88
CA ASP A 149 -19.21 -19.75 -49.53
C ASP A 149 -19.50 -21.26 -49.46
N TYR A 150 -20.68 -21.64 -49.00
CA TYR A 150 -21.37 -22.87 -49.41
C TYR A 150 -22.90 -22.65 -49.32
N GLU A 151 -23.51 -22.15 -50.40
CA GLU A 151 -24.95 -22.28 -50.60
C GLU A 151 -25.28 -23.69 -51.10
N ALA A 152 -26.04 -24.43 -50.30
CA ALA A 152 -26.78 -25.60 -50.73
C ALA A 152 -28.25 -25.42 -50.33
N VAL A 153 -29.12 -25.19 -51.31
CA VAL A 153 -30.56 -25.43 -51.17
C VAL A 153 -31.04 -26.19 -52.40
N GLY A 154 -31.59 -27.38 -52.15
CA GLY A 154 -32.08 -28.28 -53.18
C GLY A 154 -33.59 -28.21 -53.46
N LYS A 155 -33.94 -28.81 -54.60
CA LYS A 155 -35.17 -29.53 -54.98
C LYS A 155 -36.52 -28.77 -55.12
N LYS A 156 -37.09 -28.85 -56.33
CA LYS A 156 -38.33 -29.58 -56.76
C LYS A 156 -38.66 -29.19 -58.22
N SER A 157 -38.75 -30.10 -59.20
CA SER A 157 -39.87 -31.01 -59.54
C SER A 157 -41.20 -30.29 -59.78
N ARG A 158 -41.52 -29.91 -61.02
CA ARG A 158 -42.43 -30.61 -61.94
C ARG A 158 -42.41 -29.94 -63.32
#